data_AF-A0A813T840-F1
#
_entry.id   AF-A0A813T840-F1
#
_cell.length_a   1.000
_cell.length_b   1.000
_cell.length_c   1.000
_cell.angle_alpha   90.00
_cell.angle_beta   90.00
_cell.angle_gamma   90.00
#
_symmetry.space_group_name_H-M   'P 1'
#
loop_
_entity.id
_entity.type
_entity.pdbx_description
1 polymer ?
#
loop_
_entity_poly.entity_id
_entity_poly.type
_entity_poly.pdbx_seq_one_letter_code
_entity_poly.pdbx_strand_id
1 'polypeptide(L)'
;MESLETLGDCFLKLAVSMALYYQYPSANVGVLTKEKIQEITNENLYRIAVESRLKTYLYSDKIILDGNDFNWLPPGYIIKVKDQMKYTHQTVKRKAFADMIEALIGAFLISSNYITTIRFMQWLGLNVIPLDENSCIMSTPPIIAPASMNEINRIFHEENFSEIENKLRYKFRNKAYLVAAFTHPSKSIQSNGISYERLEFLGDALLDFLVIRYTFLNYDQHVTPGRLTDIRQDLSNNSRLGYLLVSYELHTNIRYRSSELSQQIQVYIDHFKLTSKTPLANAPKIFADVFEALIGAIFFDSNNSLETVWKVIEPFLGSLFDQSIIDPNISPIRTIVEKGGKIGIHG
;
A
#
# COMPACT_ATOMS: atom_id res chain seq x y z
N MET A 1 3.81 -11.19 -15.83
CA MET A 1 2.42 -10.90 -15.39
C MET A 1 2.40 -10.71 -13.88
N GLU A 2 2.87 -11.68 -13.10
CA GLU A 2 2.83 -11.65 -11.63
C GLU A 2 3.52 -10.43 -10.97
N SER A 3 4.62 -9.89 -11.53
CA SER A 3 5.22 -8.64 -11.00
C SER A 3 4.34 -7.41 -11.25
N LEU A 4 3.67 -7.36 -12.41
CA LEU A 4 2.70 -6.30 -12.74
C LEU A 4 1.42 -6.43 -11.91
N GLU A 5 0.97 -7.65 -11.66
CA GLU A 5 -0.12 -7.96 -10.73
C GLU A 5 0.21 -7.43 -9.34
N THR A 6 1.40 -7.72 -8.80
CA THR A 6 1.81 -7.25 -7.46
C THR A 6 1.83 -5.71 -7.38
N LEU A 7 2.38 -5.04 -8.40
CA LEU A 7 2.39 -3.58 -8.47
C LEU A 7 0.96 -3.01 -8.59
N GLY A 8 0.14 -3.62 -9.43
CA GLY A 8 -1.24 -3.23 -9.67
C GLY A 8 -2.16 -3.44 -8.47
N ASP A 9 -2.01 -4.54 -7.73
CA ASP A 9 -2.69 -4.83 -6.46
C ASP A 9 -2.42 -3.73 -5.44
N CYS A 10 -1.15 -3.35 -5.27
CA CYS A 10 -0.78 -2.28 -4.34
C CYS A 10 -1.38 -0.93 -4.77
N PHE A 11 -1.33 -0.62 -6.06
CA PHE A 11 -1.92 0.63 -6.57
C PHE A 11 -3.45 0.64 -6.48
N LEU A 12 -4.10 -0.48 -6.75
CA LEU A 12 -5.55 -0.66 -6.61
C LEU A 12 -5.98 -0.38 -5.17
N LYS A 13 -5.30 -0.99 -4.20
CA LYS A 13 -5.54 -0.75 -2.76
C LYS A 13 -5.34 0.71 -2.40
N LEU A 14 -4.30 1.36 -2.90
CA LEU A 14 -4.04 2.78 -2.67
C LEU A 14 -5.17 3.65 -3.24
N ALA A 15 -5.53 3.46 -4.51
CA ALA A 15 -6.54 4.29 -5.18
C ALA A 15 -7.92 4.15 -4.54
N VAL A 16 -8.32 2.93 -4.16
CA VAL A 16 -9.58 2.67 -3.44
C VAL A 16 -9.51 3.29 -2.03
N SER A 17 -8.41 3.12 -1.30
CA SER A 17 -8.25 3.72 0.04
C SER A 17 -8.34 5.24 -0.02
N MET A 18 -7.73 5.85 -1.03
CA MET A 18 -7.82 7.28 -1.31
C MET A 18 -9.28 7.68 -1.59
N ALA A 19 -9.98 6.98 -2.49
CA ALA A 19 -11.37 7.27 -2.82
C ALA A 19 -12.30 7.22 -1.61
N LEU A 20 -12.20 6.17 -0.80
CA LEU A 20 -13.00 6.01 0.41
C LEU A 20 -12.69 7.10 1.45
N TYR A 21 -11.44 7.54 1.56
CA TYR A 21 -11.06 8.63 2.46
C TYR A 21 -11.78 9.95 2.11
N TYR A 22 -11.91 10.27 0.82
CA TYR A 22 -12.60 11.47 0.35
C TYR A 22 -14.13 11.31 0.33
N GLN A 23 -14.65 10.14 -0.05
CA GLN A 23 -16.09 9.88 -0.12
C GLN A 23 -16.74 9.84 1.26
N TYR A 24 -16.01 9.42 2.29
CA TYR A 24 -16.52 9.28 3.66
C TYR A 24 -15.68 10.07 4.69
N PRO A 25 -15.78 11.42 4.74
CA PRO A 25 -14.95 12.25 5.63
C PRO A 25 -15.16 12.00 7.13
N SER A 26 -16.34 11.53 7.53
CA SER A 26 -16.69 11.29 8.94
C SER A 26 -16.76 9.81 9.32
N ALA A 27 -16.45 8.90 8.39
CA ALA A 27 -16.47 7.47 8.68
C ALA A 27 -15.27 7.06 9.52
N ASN A 28 -15.51 6.09 10.42
CA ASN A 28 -14.44 5.43 11.15
C ASN A 28 -13.69 4.43 10.26
N VAL A 29 -12.49 4.02 10.69
CA VAL A 29 -11.64 3.10 9.92
C VAL A 29 -12.27 1.73 9.72
N GLY A 30 -13.12 1.27 10.65
CA GLY A 30 -13.83 0.01 10.51
C GLY A 30 -14.76 -0.01 9.29
N VAL A 31 -15.51 1.08 9.08
CA VAL A 31 -16.35 1.25 7.88
C VAL A 31 -15.49 1.33 6.63
N LEU A 32 -14.44 2.16 6.64
CA LEU A 32 -13.54 2.30 5.48
C LEU A 32 -12.88 0.97 5.08
N THR A 33 -12.47 0.17 6.06
CA THR A 33 -11.86 -1.15 5.83
C THR A 33 -12.87 -2.13 5.24
N LYS A 34 -14.12 -2.12 5.73
CA LYS A 34 -15.19 -2.96 5.20
C LYS A 34 -15.52 -2.62 3.75
N GLU A 35 -15.63 -1.34 3.44
CA GLU A 35 -15.89 -0.88 2.06
C GLU A 35 -14.69 -1.18 1.15
N LYS A 36 -13.45 -0.95 1.63
CA LYS A 36 -12.22 -1.30 0.91
C LYS A 36 -12.22 -2.77 0.49
N ILE A 37 -12.53 -3.68 1.42
CA ILE A 37 -12.56 -5.11 1.16
C ILE A 37 -13.58 -5.44 0.06
N GLN A 38 -14.78 -4.84 0.11
CA GLN A 38 -15.82 -5.08 -0.91
C GLN A 38 -15.34 -4.70 -2.31
N GLU A 39 -14.71 -3.53 -2.44
CA GLU A 39 -14.19 -3.01 -3.72
C GLU A 39 -13.03 -3.86 -4.28
N ILE A 40 -12.11 -4.33 -3.44
CA ILE A 40 -10.93 -5.10 -3.89
C ILE A 40 -11.17 -6.62 -3.99
N THR A 41 -12.39 -7.10 -3.74
CA THR A 41 -12.64 -8.55 -3.81
C THR A 41 -12.43 -9.10 -5.22
N ASN A 42 -11.89 -10.32 -5.31
CA ASN A 42 -11.75 -11.04 -6.59
C ASN A 42 -13.08 -11.18 -7.35
N GLU A 43 -14.20 -11.25 -6.63
CA GLU A 43 -15.53 -11.32 -7.24
C GLU A 43 -15.93 -9.99 -7.88
N ASN A 44 -15.63 -8.86 -7.23
CA ASN A 44 -15.85 -7.54 -7.80
C ASN A 44 -14.96 -7.31 -9.03
N LEU A 45 -13.67 -7.63 -8.94
CA LEU A 45 -12.74 -7.50 -10.06
C LEU A 45 -13.13 -8.41 -11.23
N TYR A 46 -13.63 -9.61 -10.95
CA TYR A 46 -14.20 -10.48 -11.98
C TYR A 46 -15.44 -9.86 -12.64
N ARG A 47 -16.37 -9.30 -11.86
CA ARG A 47 -17.54 -8.58 -12.39
C ARG A 47 -17.12 -7.47 -13.34
N ILE A 48 -16.15 -6.65 -12.94
CA ILE A 48 -15.58 -5.57 -13.76
C ILE A 48 -14.98 -6.11 -15.07
N ALA A 49 -14.23 -7.22 -15.01
CA ALA A 49 -13.66 -7.85 -16.20
C ALA A 49 -14.74 -8.35 -17.17
N VAL A 50 -15.89 -8.79 -16.67
CA VAL A 50 -17.04 -9.22 -17.48
C VAL A 50 -17.74 -8.02 -18.12
N GLU A 51 -18.04 -6.99 -17.33
CA GLU A 51 -18.73 -5.77 -17.78
C GLU A 51 -17.91 -4.99 -18.81
N SER A 52 -16.61 -4.90 -18.60
CA SER A 52 -15.65 -4.26 -19.52
C SER A 52 -15.33 -5.09 -20.77
N ARG A 53 -15.94 -6.27 -20.93
CA ARG A 53 -15.67 -7.25 -22.01
C ARG A 53 -14.20 -7.69 -22.11
N LEU A 54 -13.40 -7.50 -21.06
CA LEU A 54 -11.99 -7.88 -21.02
C LEU A 54 -11.81 -9.39 -20.86
N LYS A 55 -12.83 -10.10 -20.36
CA LYS A 55 -12.78 -11.56 -20.16
C LYS A 55 -12.38 -12.36 -21.41
N THR A 56 -12.64 -11.85 -22.62
CA THR A 56 -12.34 -12.56 -23.87
C THR A 56 -10.86 -12.50 -24.26
N TYR A 57 -10.08 -11.64 -23.61
CA TYR A 57 -8.66 -11.42 -23.91
C TYR A 57 -7.72 -12.19 -22.98
N LEU A 58 -8.23 -12.73 -21.87
CA LEU A 58 -7.43 -13.56 -20.97
C LEU A 58 -7.05 -14.85 -21.69
N TYR A 59 -5.80 -15.28 -21.61
CA TYR A 59 -5.34 -16.58 -22.10
C TYR A 59 -4.62 -17.29 -20.96
N SER A 60 -5.16 -18.42 -20.51
CA SER A 60 -4.66 -19.17 -19.34
C SER A 60 -3.78 -20.35 -19.72
N ASP A 61 -3.87 -20.84 -20.96
CA ASP A 61 -3.05 -21.96 -21.40
C ASP A 61 -1.62 -21.50 -21.71
N LYS A 62 -0.64 -22.37 -21.51
CA LYS A 62 0.74 -22.06 -21.92
C LYS A 62 0.78 -21.95 -23.44
N ILE A 63 1.09 -20.77 -23.97
CA ILE A 63 1.22 -20.55 -25.42
C ILE A 63 2.40 -21.37 -25.94
N ILE A 64 2.13 -22.34 -26.80
CA ILE A 64 3.10 -23.12 -27.56
C ILE A 64 3.10 -22.54 -28.97
N LEU A 65 4.17 -21.83 -29.32
CA LEU A 65 4.33 -21.18 -30.62
C LEU A 65 5.06 -22.04 -31.65
N ASP A 66 5.74 -23.11 -31.21
CA ASP A 66 6.61 -23.93 -32.06
C ASP A 66 6.20 -25.42 -32.00
N GLY A 67 6.27 -26.11 -33.15
CA GLY A 67 6.03 -27.54 -33.28
C GLY A 67 4.63 -27.95 -33.78
N ASN A 68 4.36 -29.25 -33.79
CA ASN A 68 3.09 -29.82 -34.30
C ASN A 68 1.90 -29.61 -33.35
N ASP A 69 2.15 -29.20 -32.09
CA ASP A 69 1.13 -28.99 -31.04
C ASP A 69 0.87 -27.50 -30.76
N PHE A 70 0.92 -26.67 -31.80
CA PHE A 70 0.60 -25.24 -31.70
C PHE A 70 -0.82 -25.05 -31.14
N ASN A 71 -0.93 -24.27 -30.06
CA ASN A 71 -2.18 -24.15 -29.30
C ASN A 71 -2.78 -22.74 -29.23
N TRP A 72 -2.05 -21.73 -29.71
CA TRP A 72 -2.49 -20.34 -29.65
C TRP A 72 -3.14 -19.91 -30.95
N LEU A 73 -4.31 -19.27 -30.90
CA LEU A 73 -4.91 -18.66 -32.09
C LEU A 73 -5.21 -17.19 -31.85
N PRO A 74 -4.90 -16.31 -32.81
CA PRO A 74 -5.25 -14.91 -32.67
C PRO A 74 -6.78 -14.76 -32.61
N PRO A 75 -7.31 -13.78 -31.87
CA PRO A 75 -8.74 -13.53 -31.80
C PRO A 75 -9.37 -13.41 -33.20
N GLY A 76 -10.40 -14.22 -33.48
CA GLY A 76 -11.08 -14.26 -34.78
C GLY A 76 -10.53 -15.27 -35.80
N TYR A 77 -9.49 -16.04 -35.45
CA TYR A 77 -8.92 -17.06 -36.33
C TYR A 77 -9.51 -18.46 -36.04
N ILE A 78 -10.01 -19.14 -37.07
CA ILE A 78 -10.63 -20.46 -36.97
C ILE A 78 -9.81 -21.45 -37.80
N ILE A 79 -9.22 -22.47 -37.16
CA ILE A 79 -8.62 -23.59 -37.89
C ILE A 79 -9.68 -24.68 -38.07
N LYS A 80 -9.99 -25.03 -39.31
CA LYS A 80 -10.76 -26.24 -39.63
C LYS A 80 -9.82 -27.44 -39.64
N VAL A 81 -9.82 -28.24 -38.57
CA VAL A 81 -9.15 -29.55 -38.56
C VAL A 81 -10.21 -30.64 -38.47
N LYS A 82 -10.32 -31.48 -39.52
CA LYS A 82 -11.12 -32.73 -39.54
C LYS A 82 -12.55 -32.59 -38.96
N ASP A 83 -13.35 -31.70 -39.53
CA ASP A 83 -14.80 -31.54 -39.23
C ASP A 83 -15.20 -31.28 -37.76
N GLN A 84 -14.26 -30.93 -36.89
CA GLN A 84 -14.55 -30.43 -35.55
C GLN A 84 -14.12 -28.98 -35.42
N MET A 85 -15.10 -28.09 -35.16
CA MET A 85 -14.81 -26.73 -34.72
C MET A 85 -14.17 -26.81 -33.33
N LYS A 86 -12.83 -26.81 -33.26
CA LYS A 86 -12.11 -26.63 -32.00
C LYS A 86 -12.31 -25.18 -31.57
N TYR A 87 -13.39 -24.92 -30.84
CA TYR A 87 -13.44 -23.74 -30.00
C TYR A 87 -12.39 -23.92 -28.90
N THR A 88 -11.45 -23.00 -28.76
CA THR A 88 -10.55 -22.92 -27.62
C THR A 88 -11.34 -22.44 -26.40
N HIS A 89 -12.31 -23.24 -25.94
CA HIS A 89 -12.96 -23.01 -24.65
C HIS A 89 -11.95 -23.40 -23.58
N GLN A 90 -11.38 -22.39 -22.93
CA GLN A 90 -10.54 -22.55 -21.76
C GLN A 90 -11.38 -22.35 -20.50
N THR A 91 -11.19 -23.22 -19.52
CA THR A 91 -11.79 -23.07 -18.20
C THR A 91 -10.84 -22.27 -17.33
N VAL A 92 -11.15 -20.98 -17.13
CA VAL A 92 -10.30 -20.07 -16.37
C VAL A 92 -10.91 -19.80 -15.00
N LYS A 93 -10.11 -19.88 -13.94
CA LYS A 93 -10.54 -19.57 -12.58
C LYS A 93 -10.87 -18.08 -12.45
N ARG A 94 -11.89 -17.72 -11.65
CA ARG A 94 -12.25 -16.32 -11.35
C ARG A 94 -11.05 -15.48 -10.89
N LYS A 95 -10.18 -16.08 -10.06
CA LYS A 95 -8.95 -15.44 -9.58
C LYS A 95 -8.07 -14.93 -10.74
N ALA A 96 -7.92 -15.67 -11.82
CA ALA A 96 -7.07 -15.24 -12.93
C ALA A 96 -7.59 -13.99 -13.66
N PHE A 97 -8.89 -13.71 -13.61
CA PHE A 97 -9.44 -12.45 -14.13
C PHE A 97 -9.15 -11.27 -13.20
N ALA A 98 -9.16 -11.50 -11.88
CA ALA A 98 -8.75 -10.48 -10.91
C ALA A 98 -7.26 -10.15 -11.10
N ASP A 99 -6.41 -11.18 -11.14
CA ASP A 99 -4.97 -11.06 -11.38
C ASP A 99 -4.69 -10.34 -12.73
N MET A 100 -5.54 -10.56 -13.75
CA MET A 100 -5.48 -9.84 -15.03
C MET A 100 -5.79 -8.36 -14.90
N ILE A 101 -6.86 -7.98 -14.17
CA ILE A 101 -7.21 -6.57 -13.97
C ILE A 101 -6.10 -5.86 -13.18
N GLU A 102 -5.56 -6.48 -12.13
CA GLU A 102 -4.43 -5.97 -11.38
C GLU A 102 -3.20 -5.80 -12.28
N ALA A 103 -2.85 -6.81 -13.08
CA ALA A 103 -1.73 -6.71 -14.01
C ALA A 103 -1.92 -5.61 -15.08
N LEU A 104 -3.14 -5.38 -15.55
CA LEU A 104 -3.46 -4.28 -16.47
C LEU A 104 -3.27 -2.92 -15.79
N ILE A 105 -3.75 -2.75 -14.56
CA ILE A 105 -3.54 -1.54 -13.76
C ILE A 105 -2.03 -1.28 -13.58
N GLY A 106 -1.25 -2.32 -13.24
CA GLY A 106 0.20 -2.24 -13.13
C GLY A 106 0.88 -1.85 -14.44
N ALA A 107 0.44 -2.41 -15.57
CA ALA A 107 0.95 -2.05 -16.90
C ALA A 107 0.65 -0.58 -17.27
N PHE A 108 -0.56 -0.09 -16.98
CA PHE A 108 -0.92 1.31 -17.18
C PHE A 108 -0.08 2.24 -16.31
N LEU A 109 0.21 1.85 -15.06
CA LEU A 109 1.03 2.64 -14.16
C LEU A 109 2.49 2.79 -14.61
N ILE A 110 3.06 1.78 -15.28
CA ILE A 110 4.44 1.86 -15.81
C ILE A 110 4.48 2.64 -17.12
N SER A 111 3.47 2.46 -17.97
CA SER A 111 3.40 3.11 -19.28
C SER A 111 2.95 4.57 -19.20
N SER A 112 2.31 4.99 -18.11
CA SER A 112 1.75 6.33 -17.93
C SER A 112 1.98 6.88 -16.51
N ASN A 113 1.22 7.91 -16.10
CA ASN A 113 1.28 8.46 -14.75
C ASN A 113 0.10 7.95 -13.91
N TYR A 114 0.23 8.02 -12.57
CA TYR A 114 -0.78 7.49 -11.66
C TYR A 114 -2.16 8.14 -11.83
N ILE A 115 -2.23 9.40 -12.27
CA ILE A 115 -3.48 10.12 -12.58
C ILE A 115 -4.19 9.47 -13.78
N THR A 116 -3.44 9.16 -14.84
CA THR A 116 -3.97 8.47 -16.02
C THR A 116 -4.41 7.05 -15.68
N THR A 117 -3.67 6.37 -14.81
CA THR A 117 -4.07 5.05 -14.29
C THR A 117 -5.38 5.13 -13.51
N ILE A 118 -5.59 6.15 -12.66
CA ILE A 118 -6.87 6.36 -11.97
C ILE A 118 -8.00 6.61 -12.97
N ARG A 119 -7.78 7.38 -14.03
CA ARG A 119 -8.78 7.56 -15.12
C ARG A 119 -9.11 6.24 -15.81
N PHE A 120 -8.11 5.40 -16.04
CA PHE A 120 -8.31 4.06 -16.58
C PHE A 120 -9.12 3.18 -15.61
N MET A 121 -8.83 3.22 -14.31
CA MET A 121 -9.60 2.51 -13.28
C MET A 121 -11.06 2.99 -13.23
N GLN A 122 -11.29 4.29 -13.36
CA GLN A 122 -12.63 4.87 -13.46
C GLN A 122 -13.35 4.37 -14.71
N TRP A 123 -12.66 4.30 -15.86
CA TRP A 123 -13.20 3.74 -17.10
C TRP A 123 -13.56 2.25 -16.98
N LEU A 124 -12.80 1.47 -16.20
CA LEU A 124 -13.14 0.08 -15.86
C LEU A 124 -14.40 -0.04 -14.99
N GLY A 125 -14.86 1.04 -14.37
CA GLY A 125 -16.00 1.04 -13.44
C GLY A 125 -15.64 0.80 -11.98
N LEU A 126 -14.37 0.97 -11.60
CA LEU A 126 -13.97 0.97 -10.18
C LEU A 126 -14.42 2.27 -9.50
N ASN A 127 -14.82 2.16 -8.23
CA ASN A 127 -15.13 3.32 -7.39
C ASN A 127 -13.83 4.01 -6.93
N VAL A 128 -13.24 4.78 -7.85
CA VAL A 128 -12.05 5.61 -7.61
C VAL A 128 -12.41 7.10 -7.66
N ILE A 129 -11.51 7.95 -7.19
CA ILE A 129 -11.74 9.40 -7.20
C ILE A 129 -11.99 9.89 -8.63
N PRO A 130 -13.11 10.57 -8.90
CA PRO A 130 -13.34 11.20 -10.19
C PRO A 130 -12.30 12.32 -10.37
N LEU A 131 -11.46 12.18 -11.39
CA LEU A 131 -10.45 13.16 -11.74
C LEU A 131 -11.00 14.12 -12.81
N ASP A 132 -12.08 14.84 -12.51
CA ASP A 132 -12.58 15.85 -13.44
C ASP A 132 -11.70 17.11 -13.33
N GLU A 133 -11.47 17.80 -14.45
CA GLU A 133 -10.59 18.98 -14.51
C GLU A 133 -11.06 20.13 -13.59
N ASN A 134 -12.31 20.07 -13.09
CA ASN A 134 -12.91 21.01 -12.14
C ASN A 134 -13.24 20.39 -10.76
N SER A 135 -13.04 19.09 -10.54
CA SER A 135 -13.33 18.43 -9.27
C SER A 135 -12.04 18.16 -8.49
N CYS A 136 -11.63 19.19 -7.72
CA CYS A 136 -11.17 19.07 -6.34
C CYS A 136 -10.29 17.86 -5.91
N ILE A 137 -9.33 17.43 -6.71
CA ILE A 137 -8.12 16.72 -6.20
C ILE A 137 -7.30 17.68 -5.30
N MET A 138 -7.61 18.99 -5.31
CA MET A 138 -6.80 20.03 -4.67
C MET A 138 -7.33 20.60 -3.36
N SER A 139 -8.51 20.23 -2.89
CA SER A 139 -8.95 20.59 -1.53
C SER A 139 -8.52 19.49 -0.57
N THR A 140 -7.37 19.70 0.08
CA THR A 140 -6.85 18.86 1.17
C THR A 140 -7.99 18.46 2.09
N PRO A 141 -8.24 17.15 2.32
CA PRO A 141 -9.40 16.72 3.07
C PRO A 141 -9.33 17.33 4.46
N PRO A 142 -10.38 18.03 4.92
CA PRO A 142 -10.33 18.72 6.20
C PRO A 142 -10.19 17.68 7.30
N ILE A 143 -9.03 17.65 7.95
CA ILE A 143 -8.85 16.89 9.19
C ILE A 143 -9.65 17.54 10.31
N ILE A 144 -9.84 18.87 10.24
CA ILE A 144 -10.43 19.64 11.33
C ILE A 144 -11.23 20.84 10.81
N ALA A 145 -12.24 21.23 11.58
CA ALA A 145 -12.92 22.51 11.43
C ALA A 145 -11.97 23.69 11.75
N PRO A 146 -12.14 24.87 11.11
CA PRO A 146 -11.24 26.03 11.28
C PRO A 146 -11.09 26.50 12.73
N ALA A 147 -12.12 26.33 13.57
CA ALA A 147 -12.15 26.74 14.97
C ALA A 147 -11.08 26.03 15.85
N SER A 148 -10.61 24.86 15.42
CA SER A 148 -9.63 24.06 16.16
C SER A 148 -8.17 24.38 15.79
N MET A 149 -7.92 25.24 14.80
CA MET A 149 -6.55 25.49 14.32
C MET A 149 -5.67 26.18 15.37
N ASN A 150 -6.24 27.03 16.22
CA ASN A 150 -5.52 27.67 17.32
C ASN A 150 -5.05 26.67 18.38
N GLU A 151 -5.85 25.63 18.64
CA GLU A 151 -5.50 24.57 19.56
C GLU A 151 -4.40 23.69 18.98
N ILE A 152 -4.45 23.39 17.68
CA ILE A 152 -3.39 22.67 16.98
C ILE A 152 -2.08 23.41 17.03
N ASN A 153 -2.09 24.73 16.79
CA ASN A 153 -0.87 25.52 16.90
C ASN A 153 -0.32 25.50 18.33
N ARG A 154 -1.19 25.53 19.34
CA ARG A 154 -0.77 25.40 20.74
C ARG A 154 -0.10 24.06 21.01
N ILE A 155 -0.75 22.95 20.65
CA ILE A 155 -0.21 21.59 20.78
C ILE A 155 1.11 21.47 20.01
N PHE A 156 1.17 22.04 18.81
CA PHE A 156 2.36 22.04 17.96
C PHE A 156 3.57 22.67 18.68
N HIS A 157 3.36 23.78 19.39
CA HIS A 157 4.40 24.47 20.14
C HIS A 157 4.72 23.81 21.49
N GLU A 158 3.71 23.41 22.27
CA GLU A 158 3.88 22.78 23.59
C GLU A 158 4.63 21.46 23.51
N GLU A 159 4.34 20.64 22.50
CA GLU A 159 4.95 19.33 22.30
C GLU A 159 6.18 19.40 21.38
N ASN A 160 6.67 20.61 21.05
CA ASN A 160 7.87 20.84 20.20
C ASN A 160 7.89 20.07 18.86
N PHE A 161 6.78 20.03 18.13
CA PHE A 161 6.71 19.36 16.82
C PHE A 161 7.62 19.97 15.75
N SER A 162 8.20 21.15 16.00
CA SER A 162 9.23 21.76 15.17
C SER A 162 10.49 20.88 15.06
N GLU A 163 10.81 20.11 16.10
CA GLU A 163 11.93 19.17 16.07
C GLU A 163 11.67 18.00 15.11
N ILE A 164 10.43 17.49 15.09
CA ILE A 164 10.00 16.46 14.14
C ILE A 164 10.11 16.97 12.71
N GLU A 165 9.68 18.20 12.41
CA GLU A 165 9.87 18.79 11.08
C GLU A 165 11.33 18.88 10.66
N ASN A 166 12.23 19.19 11.60
CA ASN A 166 13.67 19.26 11.35
C ASN A 166 14.25 17.86 11.09
N LYS A 167 13.85 16.85 11.88
CA LYS A 167 14.21 15.44 11.68
C LYS A 167 13.75 14.95 10.30
N LEU A 168 12.51 15.27 9.90
CA LEU A 168 11.93 14.94 8.60
C LEU A 168 12.50 15.74 7.43
N ARG A 169 13.15 16.87 7.70
CA ARG A 169 13.53 17.88 6.69
C ARG A 169 12.33 18.29 5.83
N TYR A 170 11.14 18.31 6.43
CA TYR A 170 9.87 18.63 5.79
C TYR A 170 9.08 19.59 6.67
N LYS A 171 8.61 20.70 6.08
CA LYS A 171 7.83 21.74 6.75
C LYS A 171 6.37 21.59 6.35
N PHE A 172 5.52 21.19 7.28
CA PHE A 172 4.09 21.02 7.02
C PHE A 172 3.44 22.38 6.76
N ARG A 173 2.62 22.46 5.70
CA ARG A 173 1.78 23.63 5.42
C ARG A 173 0.64 23.72 6.41
N ASN A 174 0.00 22.58 6.68
CA ASN A 174 -1.04 22.43 7.68
C ASN A 174 -0.55 21.53 8.82
N LYS A 175 -0.24 22.16 9.96
CA LYS A 175 0.27 21.47 11.18
C LYS A 175 -0.71 20.44 11.74
N ALA A 176 -1.99 20.52 11.38
CA ALA A 176 -3.01 19.54 11.76
C ALA A 176 -2.62 18.13 11.33
N TYR A 177 -2.05 17.94 10.13
CA TYR A 177 -1.64 16.62 9.64
C TYR A 177 -0.59 15.98 10.56
N LEU A 178 0.42 16.76 10.94
CA LEU A 178 1.48 16.27 11.81
C LEU A 178 0.96 15.98 13.22
N VAL A 179 0.20 16.90 13.81
CA VAL A 179 -0.38 16.69 15.15
C VAL A 179 -1.32 15.47 15.15
N ALA A 180 -2.09 15.28 14.08
CA ALA A 180 -2.97 14.13 13.93
C ALA A 180 -2.20 12.81 13.85
N ALA A 181 -1.16 12.73 13.02
CA ALA A 181 -0.33 11.54 12.85
C ALA A 181 0.31 11.07 14.17
N PHE A 182 0.59 11.99 15.09
CA PHE A 182 1.19 11.69 16.40
C PHE A 182 0.18 11.62 17.55
N THR A 183 -1.14 11.69 17.30
CA THR A 183 -2.17 11.64 18.35
C THR A 183 -2.91 10.30 18.33
N HIS A 184 -2.72 9.51 19.39
CA HIS A 184 -3.39 8.22 19.58
C HIS A 184 -4.88 8.40 19.92
N PRO A 185 -5.78 7.48 19.49
CA PRO A 185 -7.23 7.55 19.75
C PRO A 185 -7.61 7.74 21.21
N SER A 186 -6.83 7.22 22.16
CA SER A 186 -7.05 7.43 23.61
C SER A 186 -6.98 8.89 24.06
N LYS A 187 -6.38 9.78 23.25
CA LYS A 187 -6.33 11.24 23.49
C LYS A 187 -7.16 12.04 22.47
N SER A 188 -7.93 11.37 21.60
CA SER A 188 -8.72 12.00 20.53
C SER A 188 -9.83 12.91 21.06
N ILE A 189 -10.52 12.53 22.14
CA ILE A 189 -11.60 13.33 22.75
C ILE A 189 -11.11 14.71 23.19
N GLN A 190 -9.89 14.78 23.72
CA GLN A 190 -9.25 16.04 24.15
C GLN A 190 -8.58 16.79 22.99
N SER A 191 -8.54 16.19 21.80
CA SER A 191 -7.95 16.76 20.59
C SER A 191 -9.01 16.97 19.51
N ASN A 192 -10.26 17.30 19.89
CA ASN A 192 -11.40 17.51 18.98
C ASN A 192 -11.67 16.36 17.99
N GLY A 193 -11.49 15.11 18.43
CA GLY A 193 -11.72 13.91 17.60
C GLY A 193 -10.60 13.59 16.63
N ILE A 194 -9.45 14.25 16.74
CA ILE A 194 -8.29 14.01 15.88
C ILE A 194 -7.53 12.77 16.36
N SER A 195 -7.33 11.82 15.45
CA SER A 195 -6.49 10.64 15.67
C SER A 195 -5.72 10.31 14.40
N TYR A 196 -4.68 9.49 14.56
CA TYR A 196 -3.87 9.00 13.44
C TYR A 196 -4.61 7.95 12.59
N GLU A 197 -5.66 7.29 13.10
CA GLU A 197 -6.24 6.07 12.51
C GLU A 197 -6.64 6.22 11.03
N ARG A 198 -7.26 7.34 10.66
CA ARG A 198 -7.63 7.56 9.25
C ARG A 198 -6.39 7.75 8.38
N LEU A 199 -5.36 8.41 8.90
CA LEU A 199 -4.09 8.62 8.18
C LEU A 199 -3.32 7.31 8.06
N GLU A 200 -3.30 6.48 9.10
CA GLU A 200 -2.74 5.10 9.10
C GLU A 200 -3.39 4.27 7.98
N PHE A 201 -4.73 4.27 7.91
CA PHE A 201 -5.47 3.51 6.89
C PHE A 201 -5.02 3.80 5.45
N LEU A 202 -4.69 5.06 5.14
CA LEU A 202 -4.13 5.43 3.83
C LEU A 202 -2.62 5.19 3.76
N GLY A 203 -1.92 5.49 4.85
CA GLY A 203 -0.47 5.40 5.00
C GLY A 203 0.07 4.00 4.76
N ASP A 204 -0.62 2.97 5.26
CA ASP A 204 -0.34 1.56 5.00
C ASP A 204 -0.32 1.27 3.49
N ALA A 205 -1.39 1.62 2.78
CA ALA A 205 -1.48 1.41 1.33
C ALA A 205 -0.46 2.26 0.54
N LEU A 206 -0.13 3.46 1.02
CA LEU A 206 0.92 4.30 0.43
C LEU A 206 2.31 3.68 0.59
N LEU A 207 2.65 3.21 1.79
CA LEU A 207 3.93 2.59 2.08
C LEU A 207 4.15 1.35 1.21
N ASP A 208 3.18 0.43 1.21
CA ASP A 208 3.21 -0.78 0.38
C ASP A 208 3.43 -0.44 -1.10
N PHE A 209 2.67 0.51 -1.61
CA PHE A 209 2.77 0.93 -3.01
C PHE A 209 4.13 1.57 -3.34
N LEU A 210 4.62 2.48 -2.50
CA LEU A 210 5.88 3.19 -2.75
C LEU A 210 7.08 2.23 -2.71
N VAL A 211 7.10 1.32 -1.72
CA VAL A 211 8.14 0.29 -1.58
C VAL A 211 8.14 -0.65 -2.79
N ILE A 212 6.97 -1.17 -3.18
CA ILE A 212 6.85 -2.07 -4.34
C ILE A 212 7.23 -1.34 -5.62
N ARG A 213 6.75 -0.11 -5.82
CA ARG A 213 7.07 0.70 -7.00
C ARG A 213 8.58 0.95 -7.11
N TYR A 214 9.23 1.35 -6.01
CA TYR A 214 10.67 1.59 -6.01
C TYR A 214 11.44 0.30 -6.30
N THR A 215 11.08 -0.80 -5.64
CA THR A 215 11.74 -2.11 -5.84
C THR A 215 11.58 -2.59 -7.27
N PHE A 216 10.36 -2.47 -7.81
CA PHE A 216 10.05 -2.82 -9.19
C PHE A 216 10.88 -2.00 -10.18
N LEU A 217 10.90 -0.67 -10.05
CA LEU A 217 11.59 0.19 -11.03
C LEU A 217 13.12 0.08 -10.99
N ASN A 218 13.71 -0.15 -9.81
CA ASN A 218 15.17 -0.14 -9.64
C ASN A 218 15.82 -1.53 -9.71
N TYR A 219 15.06 -2.62 -9.52
CA TYR A 219 15.63 -3.97 -9.41
C TYR A 219 14.94 -5.03 -10.30
N ASP A 220 14.07 -4.62 -11.25
CA ASP A 220 13.23 -5.50 -12.09
C ASP A 220 13.97 -6.70 -12.71
N GLN A 221 15.24 -6.55 -13.08
CA GLN A 221 16.01 -7.59 -13.77
C GLN A 221 16.32 -8.83 -12.89
N HIS A 222 16.13 -8.75 -11.57
CA HIS A 222 16.51 -9.82 -10.63
C HIS A 222 15.45 -10.17 -9.57
N VAL A 223 14.30 -9.50 -9.54
CA VAL A 223 13.30 -9.71 -8.48
C VAL A 223 12.12 -10.54 -8.99
N THR A 224 12.02 -11.77 -8.49
CA THR A 224 10.86 -12.62 -8.76
C THR A 224 9.60 -12.06 -8.07
N PRO A 225 8.39 -12.34 -8.58
CA PRO A 225 7.14 -11.88 -7.97
C PRO A 225 6.99 -12.26 -6.49
N GLY A 226 7.38 -13.48 -6.15
CA GLY A 226 7.43 -13.91 -4.75
C GLY A 226 8.37 -13.04 -3.91
N ARG A 227 9.52 -12.62 -4.48
CA ARG A 227 10.50 -11.78 -3.77
C ARG A 227 9.97 -10.36 -3.57
N LEU A 228 9.20 -9.82 -4.51
CA LEU A 228 8.45 -8.57 -4.28
C LEU A 228 7.49 -8.69 -3.11
N THR A 229 6.79 -9.83 -3.00
CA THR A 229 5.87 -10.07 -1.88
C THR A 229 6.61 -10.19 -0.55
N ASP A 230 7.74 -10.89 -0.51
CA ASP A 230 8.57 -11.00 0.69
C ASP A 230 9.11 -9.62 1.10
N ILE A 231 9.66 -8.83 0.15
CA ILE A 231 10.14 -7.46 0.39
C ILE A 231 9.02 -6.57 0.95
N ARG A 232 7.82 -6.64 0.38
CA ARG A 232 6.64 -5.91 0.91
C ARG A 232 6.39 -6.26 2.36
N GLN A 233 6.17 -7.55 2.67
CA GLN A 233 5.86 -8.02 4.02
C GLN A 233 6.94 -7.67 5.05
N ASP A 234 8.20 -7.68 4.60
CA ASP A 234 9.34 -7.44 5.45
C ASP A 234 9.48 -5.94 5.76
N LEU A 235 9.14 -5.04 4.83
CA LEU A 235 9.26 -3.59 4.99
C LEU A 235 8.04 -2.94 5.65
N SER A 236 6.84 -3.49 5.46
CA SER A 236 5.63 -3.09 6.23
C SER A 236 5.51 -3.85 7.56
N ASN A 237 6.59 -4.49 8.03
CA ASN A 237 6.59 -5.17 9.30
C ASN A 237 6.61 -4.20 10.48
N ASN A 238 5.64 -4.32 11.40
CA ASN A 238 5.52 -3.49 12.59
C ASN A 238 6.79 -3.42 13.44
N SER A 239 7.53 -4.53 13.57
CA SER A 239 8.80 -4.57 14.31
C SER A 239 9.86 -3.66 13.69
N ARG A 240 9.88 -3.57 12.35
CA ARG A 240 10.83 -2.72 11.63
C ARG A 240 10.41 -1.27 11.62
N LEU A 241 9.14 -0.98 11.33
CA LEU A 241 8.62 0.39 11.42
C LEU A 241 8.79 0.94 12.84
N GLY A 242 8.57 0.11 13.86
CA GLY A 242 8.85 0.45 15.25
C GLY A 242 10.33 0.73 15.52
N TYR A 243 11.23 -0.11 15.00
CA TYR A 243 12.67 0.15 15.08
C TYR A 243 13.05 1.49 14.44
N LEU A 244 12.57 1.77 13.23
CA LEU A 244 12.83 3.02 12.51
C LEU A 244 12.32 4.23 13.30
N LEU A 245 11.08 4.17 13.78
CA LEU A 245 10.47 5.27 14.53
C LEU A 245 11.30 5.60 15.78
N VAL A 246 11.82 4.59 16.48
CA VAL A 246 12.67 4.78 17.65
C VAL A 246 14.08 5.23 17.29
N SER A 247 14.69 4.67 16.25
CA SER A 247 16.06 5.02 15.81
C SER A 247 16.19 6.48 15.36
N TYR A 248 15.12 7.04 14.80
CA TYR A 248 15.05 8.47 14.44
C TYR A 248 14.45 9.35 15.54
N GLU A 249 14.23 8.80 16.74
CA GLU A 249 13.71 9.52 17.90
C GLU A 249 12.40 10.27 17.61
N LEU A 250 11.51 9.66 16.83
CA LEU A 250 10.19 10.23 16.55
C LEU A 250 9.19 9.88 17.67
N HIS A 251 9.44 8.80 18.40
CA HIS A 251 8.57 8.32 19.49
C HIS A 251 8.35 9.34 20.62
N THR A 252 9.25 10.30 20.77
CA THR A 252 9.24 11.31 21.84
C THR A 252 8.03 12.23 21.81
N ASN A 253 7.40 12.41 20.64
CA ASN A 253 6.29 13.33 20.44
C ASN A 253 4.94 12.62 20.26
N ILE A 254 4.88 11.29 20.49
CA ILE A 254 3.63 10.54 20.41
C ILE A 254 2.74 10.91 21.61
N ARG A 255 1.53 11.36 21.32
CA ARG A 255 0.54 11.80 22.31
C ARG A 255 -0.46 10.67 22.57
N TYR A 256 -0.43 10.11 23.78
CA TYR A 256 -1.36 9.05 24.20
C TYR A 256 -1.81 9.26 25.66
N ARG A 257 -2.89 8.58 26.06
CA ARG A 257 -3.44 8.59 27.43
C ARG A 257 -3.85 7.18 27.86
N SER A 258 -2.88 6.28 28.01
CA SER A 258 -3.08 4.92 28.54
C SER A 258 -1.83 4.49 29.30
N SER A 259 -2.04 3.96 30.51
CA SER A 259 -0.99 3.42 31.38
C SER A 259 -0.31 2.21 30.76
N GLU A 260 -1.10 1.34 30.14
CA GLU A 260 -0.66 0.09 29.52
C GLU A 260 0.25 0.38 28.33
N LEU A 261 -0.17 1.30 27.45
CA LEU A 261 0.64 1.78 26.33
C LEU A 261 1.94 2.44 26.81
N SER A 262 1.87 3.24 27.87
CA SER A 262 3.06 3.88 28.46
C SER A 262 4.09 2.84 28.93
N GLN A 263 3.63 1.78 29.60
CA GLN A 263 4.51 0.71 30.08
C GLN A 263 5.13 -0.06 28.90
N GLN A 264 4.34 -0.40 27.88
CA GLN A 264 4.84 -1.11 26.69
C GLN A 264 5.91 -0.29 25.94
N ILE A 265 5.66 1.00 25.74
CA ILE A 265 6.61 1.92 25.12
C ILE A 265 7.89 1.97 25.95
N GLN A 266 7.80 2.18 27.26
CA GLN A 266 8.98 2.29 28.12
C GLN A 266 9.84 1.02 28.10
N VAL A 267 9.22 -0.16 28.23
CA VAL A 267 9.93 -1.45 28.17
C VAL A 267 10.65 -1.62 26.83
N TYR A 268 10.02 -1.24 25.73
CA TYR A 268 10.65 -1.32 24.41
C TYR A 268 11.84 -0.36 24.30
N ILE A 269 11.69 0.90 24.74
CA ILE A 269 12.77 1.89 24.70
C ILE A 269 13.95 1.47 25.56
N ASP A 270 13.71 0.90 26.74
CA ASP A 270 14.77 0.42 27.63
C ASP A 270 15.55 -0.74 27.00
N HIS A 271 14.85 -1.68 26.36
CA HIS A 271 15.51 -2.74 25.59
C HIS A 271 16.26 -2.20 24.36
N PHE A 272 15.68 -1.23 23.65
CA PHE A 272 16.31 -0.62 22.49
C PHE A 272 17.64 0.05 22.86
N LYS A 273 17.71 0.75 24.00
CA LYS A 273 18.96 1.36 24.51
C LYS A 273 20.05 0.32 24.78
N LEU A 274 19.68 -0.90 25.17
CA LEU A 274 20.62 -1.98 25.45
C LEU A 274 21.11 -2.70 24.19
N THR A 275 20.23 -2.97 23.23
CA THR A 275 20.56 -3.79 22.05
C THR A 275 20.94 -2.96 20.82
N SER A 276 20.43 -1.72 20.72
CA SER A 276 20.70 -0.59 19.80
C SER A 276 20.81 -0.83 18.28
N LYS A 277 20.97 -2.06 17.80
CA LYS A 277 21.36 -2.35 16.41
C LYS A 277 20.42 -3.29 15.65
N THR A 278 19.41 -3.88 16.28
CA THR A 278 18.52 -4.84 15.61
C THR A 278 17.04 -4.54 15.86
N PRO A 279 16.16 -4.82 14.89
CA PRO A 279 14.72 -4.77 15.11
C PRO A 279 14.29 -5.78 16.19
N LEU A 280 13.53 -5.32 17.18
CA LEU A 280 12.96 -6.18 18.22
C LEU A 280 11.59 -6.69 17.79
N ALA A 281 11.36 -8.00 17.96
CA ALA A 281 10.10 -8.66 17.57
C ALA A 281 8.86 -8.09 18.27
N ASN A 282 9.01 -7.52 19.48
CA ASN A 282 7.89 -7.05 20.31
C ASN A 282 7.72 -5.52 20.26
N ALA A 283 7.81 -4.91 19.08
CA ALA A 283 7.52 -3.48 18.94
C ALA A 283 6.04 -3.19 19.20
N PRO A 284 5.71 -2.17 20.02
CA PRO A 284 4.35 -1.68 20.16
C PRO A 284 3.75 -1.31 18.80
N LYS A 285 2.52 -1.80 18.53
CA LYS A 285 1.80 -1.56 17.27
C LYS A 285 1.69 -0.06 16.94
N ILE A 286 1.48 0.78 17.97
CA ILE A 286 1.41 2.24 17.84
C ILE A 286 2.60 2.85 17.09
N PHE A 287 3.80 2.26 17.15
CA PHE A 287 4.93 2.81 16.42
C PHE A 287 4.81 2.60 14.91
N ALA A 288 4.31 1.45 14.48
CA ALA A 288 4.01 1.21 13.07
C ALA A 288 2.89 2.14 12.60
N ASP A 289 1.80 2.20 13.37
CA ASP A 289 0.62 3.01 13.04
C ASP A 289 0.97 4.51 12.90
N VAL A 290 1.81 5.05 13.80
CA VAL A 290 2.27 6.46 13.72
C VAL A 290 3.17 6.68 12.51
N PHE A 291 4.05 5.74 12.18
CA PHE A 291 4.90 5.85 10.99
C PHE A 291 4.07 5.88 9.71
N GLU A 292 3.10 4.97 9.57
CA GLU A 292 2.16 4.93 8.45
C GLU A 292 1.30 6.20 8.40
N ALA A 293 0.76 6.64 9.53
CA ALA A 293 -0.01 7.87 9.60
C ALA A 293 0.81 9.12 9.22
N LEU A 294 2.10 9.15 9.52
CA LEU A 294 3.00 10.21 9.08
C LEU A 294 3.15 10.22 7.54
N ILE A 295 3.24 9.06 6.90
CA ILE A 295 3.25 8.93 5.43
C ILE A 295 1.96 9.51 4.85
N GLY A 296 0.81 9.13 5.40
CA GLY A 296 -0.50 9.67 5.00
C GLY A 296 -0.61 11.19 5.21
N ALA A 297 -0.05 11.71 6.32
CA ALA A 297 0.00 13.13 6.63
C ALA A 297 0.81 13.93 5.60
N ILE A 298 2.01 13.46 5.24
CA ILE A 298 2.85 14.10 4.22
C ILE A 298 2.16 14.07 2.85
N PHE A 299 1.52 12.95 2.51
CA PHE A 299 0.81 12.80 1.23
C PHE A 299 -0.27 13.87 1.06
N PHE A 300 -1.12 14.07 2.06
CA PHE A 300 -2.17 15.09 1.98
C PHE A 300 -1.62 16.52 2.06
N ASP A 301 -0.65 16.78 2.94
CA ASP A 301 -0.04 18.12 3.07
C ASP A 301 0.68 18.56 1.79
N SER A 302 1.22 17.60 1.03
CA SER A 302 1.91 17.81 -0.25
C SER A 302 0.96 17.81 -1.48
N ASN A 303 -0.35 17.94 -1.26
CA ASN A 303 -1.38 17.89 -2.32
C ASN A 303 -1.36 16.57 -3.12
N ASN A 304 -1.36 15.44 -2.42
CA ASN A 304 -1.38 14.09 -2.99
C ASN A 304 -0.13 13.77 -3.84
N SER A 305 1.05 14.30 -3.46
CA SER A 305 2.31 14.11 -4.20
C SER A 305 3.07 12.87 -3.72
N LEU A 306 3.00 11.78 -4.48
CA LEU A 306 3.76 10.54 -4.22
C LEU A 306 5.28 10.76 -4.20
N GLU A 307 5.77 11.66 -5.05
CA GLU A 307 7.20 11.99 -5.15
C GLU A 307 7.70 12.72 -3.90
N THR A 308 6.89 13.63 -3.36
CA THR A 308 7.22 14.34 -2.12
C THR A 308 7.28 13.38 -0.94
N VAL A 309 6.32 12.46 -0.85
CA VAL A 309 6.31 11.42 0.18
C VAL A 309 7.58 10.59 0.09
N TRP A 310 7.90 10.02 -1.08
CA TRP A 310 9.11 9.20 -1.28
C TRP A 310 10.38 9.94 -0.86
N LYS A 311 10.55 11.19 -1.32
CA LYS A 311 11.71 12.03 -0.99
C LYS A 311 11.90 12.24 0.51
N VAL A 312 10.81 12.30 1.28
CA VAL A 312 10.88 12.45 2.74
C VAL A 312 11.14 11.13 3.43
N ILE A 313 10.54 10.02 2.98
CA ILE A 313 10.59 8.73 3.70
C ILE A 313 11.80 7.87 3.33
N GLU A 314 12.31 7.96 2.10
CA GLU A 314 13.42 7.15 1.60
C GLU A 314 14.67 7.23 2.51
N PRO A 315 15.11 8.42 2.98
CA PRO A 315 16.22 8.51 3.92
C PRO A 315 15.97 7.78 5.25
N PHE A 316 14.72 7.67 5.68
CA PHE A 316 14.36 6.96 6.92
C PHE A 316 14.44 5.46 6.75
N LEU A 317 13.97 4.93 5.61
CA LEU A 317 14.04 3.50 5.31
C LEU A 317 15.49 2.98 5.30
N GLY A 318 16.44 3.84 4.89
CA GLY A 318 17.88 3.70 5.15
C GLY A 318 18.49 2.37 4.70
N SER A 319 19.53 1.91 5.40
CA SER A 319 20.23 0.66 5.07
C SER A 319 19.41 -0.62 5.29
N LEU A 320 18.34 -0.54 6.10
CA LEU A 320 17.43 -1.66 6.32
C LEU A 320 16.65 -2.00 5.05
N PHE A 321 16.33 -0.97 4.26
CA PHE A 321 15.70 -1.14 2.96
C PHE A 321 16.61 -1.86 1.97
N ASP A 322 17.87 -1.42 1.87
CA ASP A 322 18.88 -2.07 1.03
C ASP A 322 19.11 -3.53 1.44
N GLN A 323 19.20 -3.81 2.74
CA GLN A 323 19.33 -5.17 3.27
C GLN A 323 18.13 -6.04 2.91
N SER A 324 16.91 -5.53 3.03
CA SER A 324 15.69 -6.27 2.70
C SER A 324 15.57 -6.55 1.19
N ILE A 325 16.07 -5.64 0.36
CA ILE A 325 16.12 -5.86 -1.09
C ILE A 325 17.14 -6.96 -1.42
N ILE A 326 18.29 -6.98 -0.74
CA ILE A 326 19.37 -7.95 -0.97
C ILE A 326 19.01 -9.34 -0.41
N ASP A 327 18.44 -9.41 0.78
CA ASP A 327 18.08 -10.66 1.48
C ASP A 327 16.80 -10.46 2.32
N PRO A 328 15.60 -10.52 1.70
CA PRO A 328 14.34 -10.37 2.43
C PRO A 328 14.09 -11.56 3.34
N ASN A 329 13.46 -11.33 4.50
CA ASN A 329 12.97 -12.45 5.31
C ASN A 329 11.91 -13.23 4.52
N ILE A 330 12.29 -14.43 4.08
CA ILE A 330 11.40 -15.29 3.28
C ILE A 330 10.25 -15.76 4.16
N SER A 331 9.01 -15.58 3.67
CA SER A 331 7.84 -16.09 4.37
C SER A 331 7.97 -17.61 4.67
N PRO A 332 7.64 -18.07 5.90
CA PRO A 332 7.67 -19.49 6.24
C PRO A 332 6.81 -20.35 5.30
N ILE A 333 5.68 -19.79 4.85
CA ILE A 333 4.76 -20.45 3.92
C ILE A 333 5.44 -20.67 2.57
N ARG A 334 6.15 -19.68 2.04
CA ARG A 334 6.90 -19.78 0.79
C ARG A 334 8.03 -20.79 0.90
N THR A 335 8.75 -20.77 2.02
CA THR A 335 9.81 -21.75 2.32
C THR A 335 9.26 -23.18 2.26
N ILE A 336 8.03 -23.40 2.74
CA ILE A 336 7.36 -24.71 2.69
C ILE A 336 6.90 -25.05 1.27
N VAL A 337 6.34 -24.09 0.52
CA VAL A 337 5.88 -24.32 -0.87
C VAL A 337 7.05 -24.63 -1.80
N GLU A 338 8.17 -23.91 -1.69
CA GLU A 338 9.36 -24.14 -2.51
C GLU A 338 10.10 -25.43 -2.13
N LYS A 339 10.11 -25.81 -0.84
CA LYS A 339 10.68 -27.09 -0.38
C LYS A 339 9.75 -28.27 -0.68
N GLY A 340 8.44 -28.10 -0.53
CA GLY A 340 7.42 -29.12 -0.83
C GLY A 340 7.30 -29.40 -2.32
N GLY A 341 7.45 -28.39 -3.18
CA GLY A 341 7.49 -28.55 -4.63
C GLY A 341 8.69 -29.37 -5.13
N LYS A 342 9.79 -29.42 -4.37
CA LYS A 342 10.96 -30.27 -4.67
C LYS A 342 10.81 -31.73 -4.21
N ILE A 343 9.84 -32.04 -3.35
CA ILE A 343 9.61 -33.39 -2.81
C ILE A 343 8.56 -34.15 -3.65
N GLY A 344 7.85 -33.46 -4.54
CA GLY A 344 6.76 -34.01 -5.36
C GLY A 344 7.15 -34.47 -6.77
N ILE A 345 8.32 -35.06 -7.00
CA ILE A 345 8.59 -35.85 -8.23
C ILE A 345 9.68 -36.87 -7.91
N HIS A 346 9.35 -37.99 -7.27
CA HIS A 346 10.10 -39.27 -7.29
C HIS A 346 9.19 -40.30 -6.59
N GLY A 347 8.19 -40.77 -7.33
CA GLY A 347 7.28 -41.84 -6.94
C GLY A 347 6.87 -42.60 -8.19
#